data_AF-A0A521JV45-F1
#
_entry.id   AF-A0A521JV45-F1
#
_cell.length_a   1.000
_cell.length_b   1.000
_cell.length_c   1.000
_cell.angle_alpha   90.00
_cell.angle_beta   90.00
_cell.angle_gamma   90.00
#
_symmetry.space_group_name_H-M   'P 1'
#
loop_
_entity.id
_entity.type
_entity.pdbx_description
1 polymer ?
#
loop_
_entity_poly.entity_id
_entity_poly.type
_entity_poly.pdbx_seq_one_letter_code
_entity_poly.pdbx_strand_id
1 'polypeptide(L)'
;MVAGPKDSSRRATWEELAAADPDAIVLAACSMSIARTQRELHLLTERPEWAQLRAVRDGRVFVVDGNADFSTPGPGLAHGAEVVARALRSGSEPSGEGWLRIGTPPAAVSLR
;
A
#
# COMPACT_ATOMS: atom_id res chain seq x y z
N MET A 1 -9.65 -0.51 1.96
CA MET A 1 -10.52 -1.68 2.18
C MET A 1 -10.26 -2.17 3.59
N VAL A 2 -11.29 -2.33 4.41
CA VAL A 2 -11.18 -2.99 5.72
C VAL A 2 -12.26 -4.07 5.71
N ALA A 3 -11.84 -5.33 5.65
CA ALA A 3 -12.70 -6.47 5.38
C ALA A 3 -12.08 -7.73 5.97
N GLY A 4 -12.89 -8.60 6.57
CA GLY A 4 -12.50 -9.91 7.05
C GLY A 4 -12.51 -10.97 5.94
N PRO A 5 -12.02 -12.19 6.22
CA PRO A 5 -12.08 -13.28 5.27
C PRO A 5 -13.54 -13.54 4.81
N LYS A 6 -13.76 -13.59 3.49
CA LYS A 6 -15.07 -13.77 2.80
C LYS A 6 -15.98 -12.54 2.71
N ASP A 7 -15.56 -11.37 3.20
CA ASP A 7 -16.31 -10.14 2.98
C ASP A 7 -16.19 -9.66 1.52
N SER A 8 -17.25 -9.06 0.99
CA SER A 8 -17.23 -8.42 -0.32
C SER A 8 -16.53 -7.06 -0.26
N SER A 9 -15.92 -6.63 -1.37
CA SER A 9 -15.31 -5.31 -1.45
C SER A 9 -16.34 -4.20 -1.22
N ARG A 10 -16.06 -3.31 -0.26
CA ARG A 10 -16.86 -2.12 0.01
C ARG A 10 -15.98 -0.92 0.26
N ARG A 11 -16.57 0.27 0.18
CA ARG A 11 -15.95 1.50 0.70
C ARG A 11 -15.88 1.39 2.22
N ALA A 12 -14.70 1.62 2.78
CA ALA A 12 -14.49 1.77 4.22
C ALA A 12 -14.43 3.26 4.55
N THR A 13 -14.92 3.65 5.72
CA THR A 13 -14.75 5.01 6.23
C THR A 13 -13.38 5.17 6.89
N TRP A 14 -13.00 6.42 7.20
CA TRP A 14 -11.75 6.71 7.91
C TRP A 14 -11.82 6.24 9.36
N GLU A 15 -12.98 6.35 9.99
CA GLU A 15 -13.22 5.86 11.34
C GLU A 15 -13.06 4.34 11.41
N GLU A 16 -13.59 3.61 10.42
CA GLU A 16 -13.40 2.14 10.34
C GLU A 16 -11.94 1.78 10.13
N LEU A 17 -11.21 2.53 9.29
CA LEU A 17 -9.78 2.30 9.05
C LEU A 17 -8.94 2.59 10.30
N ALA A 18 -9.25 3.69 11.00
CA ALA A 18 -8.58 4.06 12.25
C ALA A 18 -8.88 3.06 13.36
N ALA A 19 -10.13 2.59 13.48
CA ALA A 19 -10.51 1.57 14.47
C ALA A 19 -9.85 0.22 14.20
N ALA A 20 -9.64 -0.14 12.92
CA ALA A 20 -8.95 -1.38 12.55
C ALA A 20 -7.43 -1.31 12.78
N ASP A 21 -6.84 -0.12 12.84
CA ASP A 21 -5.40 0.18 13.06
C ASP A 21 -4.45 -0.87 12.42
N PRO A 22 -4.43 -0.97 11.08
CA PRO A 22 -3.74 -2.06 10.40
C PRO A 22 -2.22 -2.01 10.65
N ASP A 23 -1.59 -3.19 10.78
CA ASP A 23 -0.13 -3.32 10.90
C ASP A 23 0.59 -3.09 9.56
N ALA A 24 -0.11 -3.22 8.44
CA ALA A 24 0.40 -2.92 7.10
C ALA A 24 -0.73 -2.49 6.16
N ILE A 25 -0.42 -1.61 5.20
CA ILE A 25 -1.35 -1.16 4.16
C ILE A 25 -0.77 -1.50 2.80
N VAL A 26 -1.58 -2.10 1.92
CA VAL A 26 -1.22 -2.33 0.51
C VAL A 26 -2.18 -1.54 -0.38
N LEU A 27 -1.63 -0.62 -1.15
CA LEU A 27 -2.31 0.17 -2.16
C LEU A 27 -2.21 -0.58 -3.50
N ALA A 28 -3.25 -1.34 -3.80
CA ALA A 28 -3.42 -2.12 -5.03
C ALA A 28 -4.61 -1.59 -5.84
N ALA A 29 -4.58 -0.31 -6.23
CA ALA A 29 -5.66 0.28 -7.01
C ALA A 29 -5.69 -0.33 -8.42
N CYS A 30 -6.75 -1.07 -8.76
CA CYS A 30 -6.92 -1.66 -10.08
C CYS A 30 -6.76 -0.59 -11.17
N SER A 31 -6.12 -0.94 -12.30
CA SER A 31 -5.80 -0.01 -13.40
C SER A 31 -4.84 1.15 -13.07
N MET A 32 -4.16 1.13 -11.91
CA MET A 32 -3.12 2.09 -11.56
C MET A 32 -1.74 1.44 -11.45
N SER A 33 -0.76 2.03 -12.14
CA SER A 33 0.65 1.71 -11.92
C SER A 33 1.17 2.32 -10.63
N ILE A 34 2.34 1.87 -10.18
CA ILE A 34 3.04 2.45 -9.01
C ILE A 34 3.23 3.97 -9.19
N ALA A 35 3.74 4.38 -10.35
CA ALA A 35 4.02 5.79 -10.64
C ALA A 35 2.76 6.66 -10.63
N ARG A 36 1.61 6.13 -11.07
CA ARG A 36 0.33 6.84 -10.98
C ARG A 36 -0.14 6.96 -9.54
N THR A 37 -0.12 5.84 -8.81
CA THR A 37 -0.51 5.82 -7.40
C THR A 37 0.30 6.83 -6.58
N GLN A 38 1.60 6.96 -6.83
CA GLN A 38 2.46 7.94 -6.17
C GLN A 38 2.00 9.39 -6.37
N ARG A 39 1.53 9.75 -7.57
CA ARG A 39 1.01 11.11 -7.83
C ARG A 39 -0.28 11.39 -7.05
N GLU A 40 -1.07 10.36 -6.79
CA GLU A 40 -2.36 10.45 -6.11
C GLU A 40 -2.27 10.20 -4.60
N LEU A 41 -1.08 9.88 -4.06
CA LEU A 41 -0.88 9.61 -2.63
C LEU A 41 -1.32 10.76 -1.73
N HIS A 42 -1.20 12.01 -2.18
CA HIS A 42 -1.62 13.19 -1.44
C HIS A 42 -3.08 13.11 -0.98
N LEU A 43 -3.96 12.48 -1.76
CA LEU A 43 -5.37 12.26 -1.42
C LEU A 43 -5.58 11.41 -0.14
N LEU A 44 -4.58 10.60 0.22
CA LEU A 44 -4.54 9.82 1.45
C LEU A 44 -3.69 10.52 2.50
N THR A 45 -2.48 10.98 2.14
CA THR A 45 -1.49 11.44 3.11
C THR A 45 -1.77 12.79 3.73
N GLU A 46 -2.61 13.64 3.10
CA GLU A 46 -3.01 14.94 3.66
C GLU A 46 -4.08 14.80 4.76
N ARG A 47 -4.63 13.61 4.99
CA ARG A 47 -5.63 13.38 6.02
C ARG A 47 -5.00 13.16 7.40
N PRO A 48 -5.47 13.83 8.46
CA PRO A 48 -4.95 13.64 9.81
C PRO A 48 -5.00 12.19 10.30
N GLU A 49 -6.07 11.46 9.96
CA GLU A 49 -6.29 10.07 10.34
C GLU A 49 -5.22 9.15 9.74
N TRP A 50 -4.75 9.46 8.53
CA TRP A 50 -3.70 8.68 7.87
C TRP A 50 -2.41 8.67 8.68
N ALA A 51 -1.95 9.83 9.15
CA ALA A 51 -0.72 9.96 9.90
C ALA A 51 -0.74 9.21 11.26
N GLN A 52 -1.93 8.89 11.76
CA GLN A 52 -2.12 8.21 13.04
C GLN A 52 -2.06 6.68 12.93
N LEU A 53 -2.28 6.10 11.75
CA LEU A 53 -2.30 4.66 11.52
C LEU A 53 -0.94 4.03 11.83
N ARG A 54 -0.93 2.90 12.54
CA ARG A 54 0.30 2.15 12.86
C ARG A 54 1.11 1.83 11.62
N ALA A 55 0.49 1.29 10.57
CA ALA A 55 1.16 1.03 9.31
C ALA A 55 1.90 2.25 8.75
N VAL A 56 1.35 3.47 8.90
CA VAL A 56 1.98 4.69 8.38
C VAL A 56 3.18 5.08 9.24
N ARG A 57 3.03 5.07 10.57
CA ARG A 57 4.11 5.41 11.50
C ARG A 57 5.28 4.42 11.42
N ASP A 58 4.98 3.15 11.21
CA ASP A 58 5.97 2.08 11.08
C ASP A 58 6.52 2.00 9.63
N GLY A 59 6.06 2.88 8.73
CA GLY A 59 6.40 2.90 7.32
C GLY A 59 5.92 1.67 6.54
N ARG A 60 5.07 0.82 7.08
CA ARG A 60 4.58 -0.43 6.46
C ARG A 60 3.42 -0.17 5.50
N VAL A 61 3.58 0.82 4.63
CA VAL A 61 2.66 1.12 3.54
C VAL A 61 3.34 0.76 2.23
N PHE A 62 2.68 -0.02 1.40
CA PHE A 62 3.23 -0.53 0.15
C PHE A 62 2.30 -0.17 -1.01
N VAL A 63 2.88 0.20 -2.15
CA VAL A 63 2.19 0.35 -3.42
C VAL A 63 2.61 -0.81 -4.31
N VAL A 64 1.66 -1.46 -4.96
CA VAL A 64 1.89 -2.52 -5.95
C VAL A 64 1.31 -2.09 -7.30
N ASP A 65 1.75 -2.72 -8.39
CA ASP A 65 1.19 -2.42 -9.72
C ASP A 65 -0.20 -3.05 -9.89
N GLY A 66 -1.23 -2.27 -9.54
CA GLY A 66 -2.62 -2.66 -9.68
C GLY A 66 -3.09 -2.87 -11.12
N ASN A 67 -2.40 -2.28 -12.10
CA ASN A 67 -2.73 -2.44 -13.51
C ASN A 67 -2.27 -3.80 -14.04
N ALA A 68 -1.02 -4.18 -13.75
CA ALA A 68 -0.42 -5.44 -14.21
C ALA A 68 -1.01 -6.66 -13.48
N ASP A 69 -1.19 -6.55 -12.16
CA ASP A 69 -1.34 -7.74 -11.32
C ASP A 69 -2.78 -8.01 -10.87
N PHE A 70 -3.65 -7.00 -10.88
CA PHE A 70 -4.99 -7.09 -10.26
C PHE A 70 -6.15 -6.75 -11.20
N SER A 71 -5.88 -6.55 -12.50
CA SER A 71 -6.91 -6.16 -13.49
C SER A 71 -7.62 -7.32 -14.20
N THR A 72 -7.05 -8.53 -14.19
CA THR A 72 -7.63 -9.71 -14.86
C THR A 72 -7.49 -10.97 -14.01
N PRO A 73 -8.50 -11.86 -14.00
CA PRO A 73 -8.36 -13.18 -13.39
C PRO A 73 -7.39 -14.02 -14.23
N GLY A 74 -6.28 -14.48 -13.63
CA GLY A 74 -5.27 -15.26 -14.34
C GLY A 74 -3.87 -15.18 -13.72
N PRO A 75 -2.81 -15.43 -14.51
CA PRO A 75 -1.42 -15.44 -14.03
C PRO A 75 -0.99 -14.14 -13.34
N GLY A 76 -1.51 -12.99 -13.76
CA GLY A 76 -1.25 -11.70 -13.13
C GLY A 76 -1.69 -11.67 -11.66
N LEU A 77 -2.82 -12.27 -11.32
CA LEU A 77 -3.30 -12.34 -9.92
C LEU A 77 -2.40 -13.21 -9.04
N ALA A 78 -1.91 -14.33 -9.57
CA ALA A 78 -0.96 -15.18 -8.86
C ALA A 78 0.36 -14.42 -8.63
N HIS A 79 0.87 -13.73 -9.65
CA HIS A 79 2.04 -12.86 -9.53
C HIS A 79 1.83 -11.74 -8.50
N GLY A 80 0.68 -11.07 -8.54
CA GLY A 80 0.30 -10.02 -7.57
C GLY A 80 0.29 -10.52 -6.13
N ALA A 81 -0.23 -11.73 -5.89
CA ALA A 81 -0.19 -12.34 -4.57
C ALA A 81 1.26 -12.58 -4.10
N GLU A 82 2.15 -13.00 -4.99
CA GLU A 82 3.58 -13.14 -4.68
C GLU A 82 4.26 -11.78 -4.41
N VAL A 83 3.97 -10.76 -5.21
CA VAL A 83 4.44 -9.38 -5.02
C VAL A 83 4.06 -8.86 -3.63
N VAL A 84 2.79 -9.00 -3.26
CA VAL A 84 2.28 -8.60 -1.94
C VAL A 84 2.99 -9.37 -0.82
N ALA A 85 3.14 -10.69 -0.99
CA ALA A 85 3.82 -11.53 -0.01
C ALA A 85 5.29 -11.13 0.17
N ARG A 86 5.99 -10.76 -0.91
CA ARG A 86 7.36 -10.21 -0.85
C ARG A 86 7.40 -8.87 -0.14
N ALA A 87 6.53 -7.93 -0.51
CA ALA A 87 6.45 -6.61 0.12
C ALA A 87 6.23 -6.71 1.64
N LEU A 88 5.33 -7.57 2.10
CA LEU A 88 5.05 -7.73 3.53
C LEU A 88 6.23 -8.35 4.32
N ARG A 89 7.11 -9.11 3.66
CA ARG A 89 8.30 -9.73 4.26
C ARG A 89 9.59 -8.92 4.05
N SER A 90 9.54 -7.82 3.33
CA SER A 90 10.74 -7.08 2.88
C SER A 90 11.50 -6.37 4.01
N GLY A 91 11.00 -6.40 5.24
CA GLY A 91 11.66 -5.78 6.39
C GLY A 91 11.74 -4.27 6.24
N SER A 92 12.95 -3.74 6.07
CA SER A 92 13.24 -2.32 5.89
C SER A 92 13.47 -1.90 4.43
N GLU A 93 13.43 -2.83 3.47
CA GLU A 93 13.73 -2.52 2.08
C GLU A 93 12.76 -1.49 1.49
N PRO A 94 13.26 -0.48 0.74
CA PRO A 94 12.43 0.61 0.22
C PRO A 94 11.58 0.18 -0.98
N SER A 95 12.00 -0.83 -1.75
CA SER A 95 11.28 -1.32 -2.93
C SER A 95 11.78 -2.71 -3.36
N GLY A 96 11.05 -3.30 -4.31
CA GLY A 96 11.46 -4.52 -4.99
C GLY A 96 10.67 -4.68 -6.29
N GLU A 97 10.83 -5.83 -6.96
CA GLU A 97 10.09 -6.11 -8.19
C GLU A 97 8.57 -6.11 -7.93
N GLY A 98 7.87 -5.17 -8.58
CA GLY A 98 6.43 -5.01 -8.51
C GLY A 98 5.90 -4.21 -7.30
N TRP A 99 6.76 -3.67 -6.43
CA TRP A 99 6.31 -2.92 -5.26
C TRP A 99 7.24 -1.81 -4.78
N LEU A 100 6.67 -0.83 -4.08
CA LEU A 100 7.35 0.32 -3.48
C LEU A 100 6.81 0.58 -2.07
N ARG A 101 7.68 0.86 -1.11
CA ARG A 101 7.29 1.31 0.24
C ARG A 101 7.05 2.83 0.28
N ILE A 102 6.01 3.26 0.98
CA ILE A 102 5.66 4.67 1.19
C ILE A 102 5.99 5.07 2.63
N GLY A 103 6.88 6.05 2.78
CA GLY A 103 7.44 6.54 4.06
C GLY A 103 8.68 5.74 4.45
N THR A 104 9.81 6.33 4.87
CA THR A 104 10.14 7.62 5.52
C THR A 104 9.95 8.89 4.65
N PRO A 105 9.75 10.12 5.21
CA PRO A 105 10.24 11.33 4.54
C PRO A 105 11.68 11.06 4.08
N PRO A 106 12.18 11.65 2.97
CA PRO A 106 13.56 11.45 2.59
C PRO A 106 14.40 11.77 3.83
N ALA A 107 15.04 10.75 4.41
CA ALA A 107 16.13 10.98 5.34
C ALA A 107 17.04 11.92 4.58
N ALA A 108 17.25 13.13 5.15
CA ALA A 108 18.05 14.15 4.52
C ALA A 108 19.25 13.47 3.89
N VAL A 109 19.31 13.47 2.56
CA VAL A 109 20.47 13.02 1.83
C VAL A 109 21.58 13.95 2.31
N SER A 110 22.39 13.48 3.26
CA SER A 110 23.65 14.13 3.58
C SER A 110 24.46 14.05 2.30
N LEU A 111 24.49 15.17 1.58
CA LEU A 111 25.50 15.44 0.59
C LEU A 111 26.86 15.23 1.27
N ARG A 112 27.58 14.20 0.83
CA ARG A 112 29.02 14.08 0.98
C ARG A 112 29.66 14.38 -0.36
#